data_AF-A0A497Q5W8-F1
#
_entry.id   AF-A0A497Q5W8-F1
#
_cell.length_a   1.000
_cell.length_b   1.000
_cell.length_c   1.000
_cell.angle_alpha   90.00
_cell.angle_beta   90.00
_cell.angle_gamma   90.00
#
_symmetry.space_group_name_H-M   'P 1'
#
loop_
_entity.id
_entity.type
_entity.pdbx_description
1 polymer ?
#
loop_
_entity_poly.entity_id
_entity_poly.type
_entity_poly.pdbx_seq_one_letter_code
_entity_poly.pdbx_strand_id
1 'polypeptide(L)'
;MLKGSMLDLIFIMVFVIAVVIGGIISAKVYFSISDKLKEHNMSVEILDEGGKAINNFLNAVPIIILAMGVGAIILAFLIPSHPAFAPISFILLVLYMTISMTFSNVLYRFLSSESIVSIANQYPLLATIATNLHWIIGTIGFILIVVMYSKSRW
;
A
#
# COMPACT_ATOMS: atom_id res chain seq x y z
N MET A 1 -12.80 1.15 8.65
CA MET A 1 -13.24 -0.25 8.82
C MET A 1 -13.43 -0.83 7.43
N LEU A 2 -12.60 -1.81 7.05
CA LEU A 2 -12.79 -2.59 5.82
C LEU A 2 -14.10 -3.36 5.96
N LYS A 3 -15.03 -3.17 5.01
CA LYS A 3 -16.35 -3.82 5.06
C LYS A 3 -16.43 -5.03 4.14
N GLY A 4 -15.39 -5.32 3.36
CA GLY A 4 -15.39 -6.26 2.25
C GLY A 4 -15.99 -5.68 0.97
N SER A 5 -16.02 -4.36 0.82
CA SER A 5 -16.75 -3.69 -0.28
C SER A 5 -15.81 -3.11 -1.33
N MET A 6 -16.34 -2.77 -2.51
CA MET A 6 -15.57 -2.05 -3.54
C MET A 6 -14.95 -0.74 -3.04
N LEU A 7 -15.52 -0.10 -2.00
CA LEU A 7 -14.95 1.11 -1.39
C LEU A 7 -13.65 0.84 -0.62
N ASP A 8 -13.40 -0.41 -0.22
CA ASP A 8 -12.18 -0.79 0.47
C ASP A 8 -10.94 -0.62 -0.43
N LEU A 9 -11.13 -0.67 -1.75
CA LEU A 9 -10.06 -0.38 -2.72
C LEU A 9 -9.54 1.06 -2.59
N ILE A 10 -10.43 2.03 -2.33
CA ILE A 10 -10.01 3.42 -2.05
C ILE A 10 -9.19 3.47 -0.77
N PHE A 11 -9.65 2.77 0.27
CA PHE A 11 -8.93 2.74 1.54
C PHE A 11 -7.53 2.15 1.39
N ILE A 12 -7.38 1.05 0.66
CA ILE A 12 -6.08 0.45 0.33
C ILE A 12 -5.22 1.45 -0.45
N MET A 13 -5.76 2.12 -1.48
CA MET A 13 -5.01 3.14 -2.25
C MET A 13 -4.47 4.26 -1.36
N VAL A 14 -5.34 4.88 -0.55
CA VAL A 14 -4.96 5.99 0.33
C VAL A 14 -3.95 5.54 1.38
N PHE A 15 -4.14 4.34 1.95
CA PHE A 15 -3.20 3.76 2.89
C PHE A 15 -1.82 3.56 2.28
N VAL A 16 -1.74 2.98 1.07
CA VAL A 16 -0.46 2.79 0.36
C VAL A 16 0.25 4.13 0.16
N ILE A 17 -0.46 5.15 -0.31
CA ILE A 17 0.13 6.48 -0.54
C ILE A 17 0.68 7.07 0.76
N ALA A 18 -0.14 7.07 1.81
CA ALA A 18 0.22 7.65 3.10
C ALA A 18 1.46 6.95 3.70
N VAL A 19 1.50 5.63 3.62
CA VAL A 19 2.59 4.83 4.20
C VAL A 19 3.85 4.91 3.34
N VAL A 20 3.75 4.90 2.01
CA VAL A 20 4.92 5.05 1.13
C VAL A 20 5.55 6.43 1.32
N ILE A 21 4.76 7.50 1.23
CA ILE A 21 5.30 8.86 1.39
C ILE A 21 5.77 9.08 2.82
N GLY A 22 4.91 8.85 3.81
CA GLY A 22 5.22 9.10 5.22
C GLY A 22 6.34 8.21 5.74
N GLY A 23 6.33 6.93 5.38
CA GLY A 23 7.36 5.97 5.80
C GLY A 23 8.73 6.27 5.20
N ILE A 24 8.79 6.58 3.90
CA ILE A 24 10.07 6.90 3.23
C ILE A 24 10.63 8.24 3.71
N ILE A 25 9.79 9.26 3.92
CA ILE A 25 10.24 10.53 4.52
C ILE A 25 10.78 10.29 5.94
N SER A 26 10.05 9.53 6.76
CA SER A 26 10.47 9.22 8.12
C SER A 26 11.81 8.49 8.14
N ALA A 27 11.99 7.50 7.26
CA ALA A 27 13.26 6.80 7.10
C ALA A 27 14.39 7.74 6.67
N LYS A 28 14.16 8.61 5.68
CA LYS A 28 15.16 9.60 5.25
C LYS A 28 15.59 10.52 6.38
N VAL A 29 14.63 11.11 7.09
CA VAL A 29 14.90 12.01 8.23
C VAL A 29 15.69 11.26 9.30
N TYR A 30 15.26 10.04 9.63
CA TYR A 30 15.91 9.22 10.63
C TYR A 30 17.37 8.90 10.27
N PHE A 31 17.62 8.37 9.06
CA PHE A 31 18.98 8.03 8.65
C PHE A 31 19.88 9.26 8.55
N SER A 32 19.36 10.39 8.07
CA SER A 32 20.11 11.65 8.02
C SER A 32 20.51 12.16 9.41
N ILE A 33 19.65 11.97 10.42
CA ILE A 33 19.96 12.34 11.82
C ILE A 33 20.94 11.32 12.41
N SER A 34 20.71 10.03 12.16
CA SER A 34 21.54 8.93 12.67
C SER A 34 22.99 9.06 12.20
N ASP A 35 23.20 9.35 10.91
CA ASP A 35 24.53 9.51 10.33
C ASP A 35 25.29 10.70 10.97
N LYS A 36 24.63 11.85 11.14
CA LYS A 36 25.22 13.02 11.82
C LYS A 36 25.59 12.74 13.27
N LEU A 37 24.77 11.98 14.00
CA LEU A 37 25.04 11.65 15.40
C LEU A 37 26.20 10.66 15.54
N LYS A 38 26.31 9.70 14.61
CA LYS A 38 27.45 8.75 14.56
C LYS A 38 28.77 9.44 14.27
N GLU A 39 28.79 10.46 13.40
CA GLU A 39 29.98 11.28 13.15
C GLU A 39 30.52 11.97 14.42
N HIS A 40 29.66 12.18 15.43
CA HIS A 40 30.04 12.80 16.71
C HIS A 40 30.39 11.78 17.82
N ASN A 41 30.63 10.51 17.47
CA ASN A 41 31.01 9.43 18.41
C ASN A 41 30.04 9.23 19.60
N MET A 42 28.78 9.66 19.47
CA MET A 42 27.76 9.28 20.46
C MET A 42 27.48 7.78 20.28
N SER A 43 27.68 6.98 21.32
CA SER A 43 27.23 5.59 21.35
C SER A 43 25.72 5.60 21.44
N VAL A 44 25.04 5.07 20.43
CA VAL A 44 23.58 5.18 20.40
C VAL A 44 22.96 3.84 20.06
N GLU A 45 22.90 3.00 21.09
CA GLU A 45 22.05 1.80 21.13
C GLU A 45 20.61 2.14 20.69
N ILE A 46 20.11 3.31 21.08
CA ILE A 46 18.80 3.85 20.66
C ILE A 46 18.74 4.13 19.13
N LEU A 47 19.86 4.48 18.48
CA LEU A 47 19.89 4.64 17.01
C LEU A 47 19.95 3.28 16.28
N ASP A 48 20.48 2.24 16.92
CA ASP A 48 20.45 0.91 16.32
C ASP A 48 19.04 0.31 16.42
N GLU A 49 18.39 0.45 17.59
CA GLU A 49 17.01 0.03 17.79
C GLU A 49 16.02 0.77 16.89
N GLY A 50 16.13 2.09 16.75
CA GLY A 50 15.26 2.85 15.86
C GLY A 50 15.44 2.50 14.39
N GLY A 51 16.68 2.22 13.95
CA GLY A 51 16.97 1.76 12.58
C GLY A 51 16.33 0.40 12.31
N LYS A 52 16.43 -0.54 13.26
CA LYS A 52 15.73 -1.83 13.19
C LYS A 52 14.22 -1.65 13.15
N ALA A 53 13.66 -0.75 13.97
CA ALA A 53 12.21 -0.50 13.99
C ALA A 53 11.70 0.04 12.64
N ILE A 54 12.39 1.01 12.04
CA ILE A 54 12.04 1.56 10.72
C ILE A 54 12.15 0.49 9.63
N ASN A 55 13.25 -0.28 9.63
CA ASN A 55 13.44 -1.36 8.68
C ASN A 55 12.33 -2.41 8.79
N ASN A 56 12.02 -2.84 10.01
CA ASN A 56 10.97 -3.82 10.26
C ASN A 56 9.60 -3.29 9.83
N PHE A 57 9.29 -2.02 10.14
CA PHE A 57 8.05 -1.39 9.72
C PHE A 57 7.92 -1.35 8.20
N LEU A 58 8.91 -0.77 7.50
CA LEU A 58 8.84 -0.62 6.04
C LEU A 58 8.86 -1.96 5.29
N ASN A 59 9.55 -2.97 5.82
CA ASN A 59 9.51 -4.33 5.28
C ASN A 59 8.20 -5.06 5.58
N ALA A 60 7.51 -4.72 6.67
CA ALA A 60 6.20 -5.28 6.98
C ALA A 60 5.07 -4.65 6.14
N VAL A 61 5.23 -3.42 5.66
CA VAL A 61 4.19 -2.72 4.88
C VAL A 61 3.69 -3.52 3.67
N PRO A 62 4.55 -4.09 2.80
CA PRO A 62 4.11 -4.99 1.73
C PRO A 62 3.20 -6.13 2.21
N ILE A 63 3.56 -6.75 3.34
CA ILE A 63 2.82 -7.86 3.93
C ILE A 63 1.46 -7.38 4.45
N ILE A 64 1.43 -6.21 5.10
CA ILE A 64 0.20 -5.59 5.60
C ILE A 64 -0.76 -5.29 4.44
N ILE A 65 -0.26 -4.75 3.32
CA ILE A 65 -1.08 -4.44 2.14
C ILE A 65 -1.69 -5.71 1.56
N LEU A 66 -0.91 -6.80 1.44
CA LEU A 66 -1.42 -8.09 1.00
C LEU A 66 -2.46 -8.65 1.97
N ALA A 67 -2.20 -8.58 3.28
CA ALA A 67 -3.13 -9.02 4.32
C ALA A 67 -4.45 -8.22 4.30
N MET A 68 -4.38 -6.91 4.03
CA MET A 68 -5.58 -6.08 3.84
C MET A 68 -6.38 -6.51 2.62
N GLY A 69 -5.70 -6.83 1.50
CA GLY A 69 -6.35 -7.34 0.29
C GLY A 69 -7.05 -8.68 0.53
N VAL A 70 -6.35 -9.64 1.12
CA VAL A 70 -6.91 -10.96 1.47
C VAL A 70 -8.04 -10.82 2.47
N GLY A 71 -7.88 -9.99 3.50
CA GLY A 71 -8.92 -9.70 4.47
C GLY A 71 -10.17 -9.10 3.84
N ALA A 72 -10.02 -8.16 2.90
CA ALA A 72 -11.14 -7.61 2.14
C ALA A 72 -11.86 -8.69 1.33
N ILE A 73 -11.12 -9.61 0.70
CA ILE A 73 -11.68 -10.73 -0.08
C ILE A 73 -12.49 -11.69 0.81
N ILE A 74 -11.98 -12.03 1.99
CA ILE A 74 -12.69 -12.90 2.94
C ILE A 74 -13.98 -12.21 3.43
N LEU A 75 -13.89 -10.92 3.78
CA LEU A 75 -15.05 -10.15 4.23
C LEU A 75 -16.10 -9.96 3.13
N ALA A 76 -15.67 -9.80 1.88
CA ALA A 76 -16.54 -9.68 0.71
C ALA A 76 -17.49 -10.89 0.56
N PHE A 77 -17.03 -12.10 0.91
CA PHE A 77 -17.87 -13.30 0.86
C PHE A 77 -19.04 -13.29 1.85
N LEU A 78 -18.94 -12.47 2.91
CA LEU A 78 -19.96 -12.35 3.94
C LEU A 78 -21.04 -11.31 3.58
N ILE A 79 -20.84 -10.50 2.54
CA ILE A 79 -21.77 -9.45 2.15
C ILE A 79 -22.87 -10.04 1.25
N PRO A 80 -24.16 -9.91 1.61
CA PRO A 80 -25.26 -10.20 0.69
C PRO A 80 -25.21 -9.24 -0.50
N SER A 81 -25.11 -9.77 -1.71
CA SER A 81 -24.97 -8.99 -2.94
C SER A 81 -26.07 -9.35 -3.94
N HIS A 82 -26.60 -8.34 -4.64
CA HIS A 82 -27.60 -8.52 -5.69
C HIS A 82 -26.91 -8.48 -7.07
N PRO A 83 -27.14 -9.46 -7.97
CA PRO A 83 -26.33 -9.64 -9.17
C PRO A 83 -26.44 -8.46 -10.15
N ALA A 84 -27.54 -7.69 -10.09
CA ALA A 84 -27.70 -6.45 -10.86
C ALA A 84 -26.63 -5.38 -10.56
N PHE A 85 -25.94 -5.43 -9.42
CA PHE A 85 -24.86 -4.49 -9.08
C PHE A 85 -23.48 -4.92 -9.62
N ALA A 86 -23.35 -6.11 -10.21
CA ALA A 86 -22.07 -6.58 -10.76
C ALA A 86 -21.53 -5.67 -11.89
N PRO A 87 -22.33 -5.24 -12.89
CA PRO A 87 -21.87 -4.30 -13.91
C PRO A 87 -21.40 -2.96 -13.34
N ILE A 88 -22.12 -2.43 -12.34
CA ILE A 88 -21.74 -1.19 -11.64
C ILE A 88 -20.41 -1.36 -10.92
N SER A 89 -20.18 -2.53 -10.31
CA SER A 89 -18.92 -2.86 -9.64
C SER A 89 -17.74 -2.92 -10.63
N PHE A 90 -17.95 -3.45 -11.83
CA PHE A 90 -16.93 -3.40 -12.88
C PHE A 90 -16.60 -1.98 -13.33
N ILE A 91 -17.61 -1.12 -13.49
CA ILE A 91 -17.40 0.30 -13.82
C ILE A 91 -16.59 0.99 -12.71
N LEU A 92 -16.91 0.74 -11.45
CA LEU A 92 -16.16 1.25 -10.30
C LEU A 92 -14.72 0.73 -10.28
N LEU A 93 -14.49 -0.54 -10.62
CA LEU A 93 -13.14 -1.11 -10.70
C LEU A 93 -12.29 -0.37 -11.75
N VAL A 94 -12.82 -0.14 -12.94
CA VAL A 94 -12.13 0.61 -14.00
C VAL A 94 -11.79 2.03 -13.54
N LEU A 95 -12.71 2.69 -12.83
CA LEU A 95 -12.49 4.01 -12.25
C LEU A 95 -11.36 3.97 -11.20
N TYR A 96 -11.35 2.99 -10.30
CA TYR A 96 -10.28 2.84 -9.31
C TYR A 96 -8.93 2.46 -9.92
N MET A 97 -8.91 1.67 -10.99
CA MET A 97 -7.69 1.40 -11.75
C MET A 97 -7.11 2.67 -12.38
N THR A 98 -7.97 3.55 -12.91
CA THR A 98 -7.53 4.83 -13.48
C THR A 98 -6.98 5.78 -12.42
N ILE A 99 -7.64 5.86 -11.26
CA ILE A 99 -7.19 6.68 -10.13
C ILE A 99 -5.86 6.14 -9.58
N SER A 100 -5.76 4.82 -9.36
CA SER A 100 -4.53 4.19 -8.88
C SER A 100 -3.37 4.34 -9.86
N MET A 101 -3.61 4.37 -11.17
CA MET A 101 -2.57 4.67 -12.15
C MET A 101 -2.00 6.07 -11.96
N THR A 102 -2.87 7.07 -11.72
CA THR A 102 -2.44 8.44 -11.41
C THR A 102 -1.60 8.48 -10.14
N PHE A 103 -2.04 7.81 -9.07
CA PHE A 103 -1.26 7.74 -7.83
C PHE A 103 0.05 6.99 -8.00
N SER A 104 0.07 5.92 -8.78
CA SER A 104 1.27 5.15 -9.06
C SER A 104 2.32 6.01 -9.78
N ASN A 105 1.90 6.86 -10.71
CA ASN A 105 2.78 7.84 -11.35
C ASN A 105 3.32 8.89 -10.36
N VAL A 106 2.47 9.38 -9.45
CA VAL A 106 2.91 10.32 -8.40
C VAL A 106 3.95 9.66 -7.49
N LEU A 107 3.68 8.44 -7.02
CA LEU A 107 4.60 7.69 -6.17
C LEU A 107 5.90 7.35 -6.92
N TYR A 108 5.84 7.00 -8.19
CA TYR A 108 7.03 6.78 -9.02
C TYR A 108 7.92 8.02 -9.08
N ARG A 109 7.33 9.20 -9.36
CA ARG A 109 8.08 10.48 -9.38
C ARG A 109 8.68 10.81 -8.02
N PHE A 110 7.94 10.55 -6.94
CA PHE A 110 8.42 10.77 -5.58
C PHE A 110 9.62 9.87 -5.24
N LEU A 111 9.49 8.56 -5.49
CA LEU A 111 10.53 7.57 -5.20
C LEU A 111 11.77 7.71 -6.11
N SER A 112 11.59 8.20 -7.33
CA SER A 112 12.69 8.43 -8.29
C SER A 112 13.38 9.78 -8.10
N SER A 113 12.95 10.61 -7.15
CA SER A 113 13.63 11.87 -6.88
C SER A 113 15.04 11.62 -6.33
N GLU A 114 16.02 12.42 -6.76
CA GLU A 114 17.44 12.27 -6.35
C GLU A 114 17.61 12.20 -4.82
N SER A 115 16.77 12.94 -4.13
CA SER A 115 16.74 13.04 -2.67
C SER A 115 16.21 11.78 -1.96
N ILE A 116 15.48 10.91 -2.64
CA ILE A 116 14.72 9.80 -2.04
C ILE A 116 15.17 8.44 -2.58
N VAL A 117 15.68 8.41 -3.82
CA VAL A 117 16.00 7.18 -4.56
C VAL A 117 16.91 6.22 -3.78
N SER A 118 17.86 6.73 -3.00
CA SER A 118 18.74 5.90 -2.17
C SER A 118 17.98 5.12 -1.09
N ILE A 119 16.98 5.74 -0.45
CA ILE A 119 16.12 5.09 0.54
C ILE A 119 15.12 4.16 -0.15
N ALA A 120 14.52 4.59 -1.27
CA ALA A 120 13.59 3.76 -2.02
C ALA A 120 14.23 2.42 -2.47
N ASN A 121 15.50 2.47 -2.90
CA ASN A 121 16.25 1.29 -3.32
C ASN A 121 16.55 0.31 -2.17
N GLN A 122 16.52 0.76 -0.90
CA GLN A 122 16.65 -0.13 0.25
C GLN A 122 15.38 -0.97 0.49
N TYR A 123 14.22 -0.54 -0.03
CA TYR A 123 12.93 -1.20 0.14
C TYR A 123 12.29 -1.53 -1.22
N PRO A 124 12.88 -2.44 -2.01
CA PRO A 124 12.46 -2.71 -3.38
C PRO A 124 11.04 -3.24 -3.49
N LEU A 125 10.56 -4.03 -2.52
CA LEU A 125 9.18 -4.52 -2.49
C LEU A 125 8.19 -3.37 -2.31
N LEU A 126 8.47 -2.43 -1.40
CA LEU A 126 7.63 -1.27 -1.17
C LEU A 126 7.58 -0.38 -2.42
N ALA A 127 8.73 -0.15 -3.05
CA ALA A 127 8.82 0.61 -4.30
C ALA A 127 8.06 -0.09 -5.45
N THR A 128 8.16 -1.41 -5.56
CA THR A 128 7.43 -2.20 -6.58
C THR A 128 5.93 -2.08 -6.38
N ILE A 129 5.43 -2.18 -5.14
CA ILE A 129 4.01 -2.03 -4.82
C ILE A 129 3.51 -0.63 -5.16
N ALA A 130 4.29 0.41 -4.80
CA ALA A 130 3.92 1.79 -5.09
C ALA A 130 3.82 2.07 -6.61
N THR A 131 4.76 1.54 -7.39
CA THR A 131 4.85 1.73 -8.85
C THR A 131 3.94 0.81 -9.66
N ASN A 132 3.40 -0.24 -9.05
CA ASN A 132 2.44 -1.16 -9.66
C ASN A 132 1.08 -1.17 -8.94
N LEU A 133 0.77 -0.09 -8.22
CA LEU A 133 -0.45 0.00 -7.40
C LEU A 133 -1.72 -0.28 -8.22
N HIS A 134 -1.75 0.16 -9.46
CA HIS A 134 -2.88 -0.07 -10.37
C HIS A 134 -3.14 -1.55 -10.68
N TRP A 135 -2.08 -2.36 -10.86
CA TRP A 135 -2.21 -3.80 -11.05
C TRP A 135 -2.70 -4.50 -9.78
N ILE A 136 -2.23 -4.05 -8.61
CA ILE A 136 -2.64 -4.60 -7.32
C ILE A 136 -4.13 -4.31 -7.08
N ILE A 137 -4.57 -3.07 -7.27
CA ILE A 137 -5.98 -2.67 -7.13
C ILE A 137 -6.86 -3.39 -8.15
N GLY A 138 -6.41 -3.50 -9.41
CA GLY A 138 -7.12 -4.25 -10.44
C GLY A 138 -7.32 -5.72 -10.08
N THR A 139 -6.26 -6.38 -9.61
CA THR A 139 -6.30 -7.81 -9.26
C THR A 139 -7.17 -8.05 -8.03
N ILE A 140 -6.95 -7.31 -6.95
CA ILE A 140 -7.76 -7.43 -5.72
C ILE A 140 -9.22 -7.10 -6.03
N GLY A 141 -9.48 -6.01 -6.75
CA GLY A 141 -10.82 -5.59 -7.10
C GLY A 141 -11.55 -6.58 -8.00
N PHE A 142 -10.87 -7.20 -8.95
CA PHE A 142 -11.45 -8.24 -9.80
C PHE A 142 -11.84 -9.47 -8.96
N ILE A 143 -10.95 -9.95 -8.10
CA ILE A 143 -11.23 -11.07 -7.21
C ILE A 143 -12.38 -10.73 -6.24
N LEU A 144 -12.41 -9.50 -5.71
CA LEU A 144 -13.51 -9.03 -4.86
C LEU A 144 -14.85 -9.14 -5.57
N ILE A 145 -14.97 -8.67 -6.81
CA ILE A 145 -16.20 -8.78 -7.59
C ILE A 145 -16.59 -10.25 -7.75
N VAL A 146 -15.66 -11.11 -8.17
CA VAL A 146 -15.94 -12.55 -8.35
C VAL A 146 -16.45 -13.17 -7.04
N VAL A 147 -15.78 -12.92 -5.93
CA VAL A 147 -16.14 -13.49 -4.62
C VAL A 147 -17.49 -12.94 -4.13
N MET A 148 -17.71 -11.63 -4.22
CA MET A 148 -18.97 -10.99 -3.80
C MET A 148 -20.17 -11.58 -4.53
N TYR A 149 -20.07 -11.78 -5.85
CA TYR A 149 -21.22 -12.21 -6.67
C TYR A 149 -21.28 -13.73 -6.88
N SER A 150 -20.25 -14.49 -6.50
CA SER A 150 -20.24 -15.96 -6.61
C SER A 150 -21.32 -16.65 -5.78
N LYS A 151 -21.67 -16.07 -4.63
CA LYS A 151 -22.66 -16.61 -3.69
C LYS A 151 -24.06 -16.03 -3.93
N SER A 152 -24.30 -15.35 -5.05
CA SER A 152 -25.59 -14.70 -5.30
C SER A 152 -26.72 -15.73 -5.23
N ARG A 153 -27.40 -15.76 -4.07
CA ARG A 153 -28.62 -16.51 -3.83
C ARG A 153 -29.75 -15.59 -4.22
N TRP A 154 -30.52 -16.04 -5.21
CA TRP A 154 -31.79 -15.49 -5.63
C TRP A 154 -32.70 -15.24 -4.42
#